data_AF-A0A2H0TYL6-F1
#
_entry.id   AF-A0A2H0TYL6-F1
#
_cell.length_a   1.000
_cell.length_b   1.000
_cell.length_c   1.000
_cell.angle_alpha   90.00
_cell.angle_beta   90.00
_cell.angle_gamma   90.00
#
_symmetry.space_group_name_H-M   'P 1'
#
loop_
_entity.id
_entity.type
_entity.pdbx_description
1 polymer ?
#
loop_
_entity_poly.entity_id
_entity_poly.type
_entity_poly.pdbx_seq_one_letter_code
_entity_poly.pdbx_strand_id
1 'polypeptide(L)'
;MSEQELSREQIARRQELEKKIFQLLSNRPGLRLQELVEILDAEEFLVRVKGGLQFKFKEYSNSLLEKEVKTGVKSILPTDVINVDKVIIPSRGGEILTGSGEELEEKKIIPRTRYLMEVLSDLGIEYSVETGKLDKNMFRSRGYQIFVIPEKKKLIFVNNEEGHATRIVHGFRDFDQNDKFGVIEKDIIDYLSDLNVDELDLDESIIVEKINYPGNEEEYKQKMKEAVLFVLTKKNTEMFDPKEKKKGKCGNMKN
;
A
#
# COMPACT_ATOMS: atom_id res chain seq x y z
N MET A 1 12.47 -19.43 -18.50
CA MET A 1 12.68 -19.55 -19.97
C MET A 1 14.15 -19.45 -20.36
N SER A 2 14.59 -20.11 -21.44
CA SER A 2 15.91 -19.91 -22.02
C SER A 2 15.94 -18.66 -22.92
N GLU A 3 17.09 -17.99 -23.10
CA GLU A 3 17.18 -16.80 -23.98
C GLU A 3 16.86 -17.09 -25.45
N GLN A 4 16.84 -18.36 -25.85
CA GLN A 4 16.54 -18.80 -27.21
C GLN A 4 15.03 -18.80 -27.53
N GLU A 5 14.17 -18.62 -26.52
CA GLU A 5 12.70 -18.67 -26.66
C GLU A 5 12.02 -17.29 -26.66
N LEU A 6 12.77 -16.21 -26.39
CA LEU A 6 12.22 -14.85 -26.27
C LEU A 6 12.23 -14.11 -27.62
N SER A 7 11.12 -13.44 -27.94
CA SER A 7 11.05 -12.49 -29.04
C SER A 7 11.93 -11.26 -28.76
N ARG A 8 12.30 -10.51 -29.81
CA ARG A 8 13.08 -9.26 -29.66
C ARG A 8 12.36 -8.25 -28.73
N GLU A 9 11.04 -8.18 -28.81
CA GLU A 9 10.22 -7.31 -27.96
C GLU A 9 10.26 -7.76 -26.49
N GLN A 10 10.18 -9.06 -26.24
CA GLN A 10 10.27 -9.63 -24.90
C GLN A 10 11.65 -9.40 -24.27
N ILE A 11 12.74 -9.50 -25.06
CA ILE A 11 14.09 -9.18 -24.58
C ILE A 11 14.19 -7.70 -24.20
N ALA A 12 13.69 -6.79 -25.05
CA ALA A 12 13.69 -5.36 -24.76
C ALA A 12 12.87 -5.04 -23.50
N ARG A 13 11.70 -5.67 -23.35
CA ARG A 13 10.86 -5.51 -22.16
C ARG A 13 11.54 -6.02 -20.89
N ARG A 14 12.21 -7.17 -20.95
CA ARG A 14 12.99 -7.69 -19.81
C ARG A 14 14.08 -6.71 -19.40
N GLN A 15 14.84 -6.19 -20.36
CA GLN A 15 15.89 -5.20 -20.08
C GLN A 15 15.35 -3.91 -19.45
N GLU A 16 14.15 -3.47 -19.88
CA GLU A 16 13.46 -2.34 -19.25
C GLU A 16 13.09 -2.63 -17.79
N LEU A 17 12.52 -3.80 -17.52
CA LEU A 17 12.19 -4.25 -16.15
C LEU A 17 13.46 -4.33 -15.29
N GLU A 18 14.51 -4.99 -15.78
CA GLU A 18 15.80 -5.11 -15.09
C GLU A 18 16.37 -3.72 -14.73
N LYS A 19 16.32 -2.77 -15.67
CA LYS A 19 16.77 -1.39 -15.43
C LYS A 19 15.95 -0.70 -14.35
N LYS A 20 14.61 -0.81 -14.40
CA LYS A 20 13.71 -0.22 -13.38
C LYS A 20 13.96 -0.81 -12.00
N ILE A 21 14.03 -2.14 -11.90
CA ILE A 21 14.32 -2.85 -10.65
C ILE A 21 15.68 -2.42 -10.10
N PHE A 22 16.71 -2.36 -10.95
CA PHE A 22 18.04 -1.91 -10.55
C PHE A 22 18.02 -0.47 -10.02
N GLN A 23 17.29 0.43 -10.66
CA GLN A 23 17.13 1.82 -10.19
C GLN A 23 16.45 1.89 -8.83
N LEU A 24 15.39 1.10 -8.63
CA LEU A 24 14.70 1.02 -7.34
C LEU A 24 15.60 0.47 -6.23
N LEU A 25 16.43 -0.53 -6.53
CA LEU A 25 17.29 -1.17 -5.55
C LEU A 25 18.59 -0.41 -5.25
N SER A 26 19.12 0.37 -6.20
CA SER A 26 20.45 0.99 -6.08
C SER A 26 20.43 2.42 -5.52
N ASN A 27 19.31 3.14 -5.63
CA ASN A 27 19.23 4.58 -5.33
C ASN A 27 18.45 4.91 -4.04
N ARG A 28 18.60 4.11 -2.97
CA ARG A 28 17.79 4.26 -1.74
C ARG A 28 18.62 4.30 -0.47
N PRO A 29 19.28 5.44 -0.17
CA PRO A 29 19.98 5.59 1.10
C PRO A 29 19.01 5.35 2.28
N GLY A 30 19.42 4.48 3.20
CA GLY A 30 18.66 4.18 4.42
C GLY A 30 17.70 2.99 4.31
N LEU A 31 17.50 2.37 3.14
CA LEU A 31 16.75 1.12 3.01
C LEU A 31 17.67 -0.08 2.85
N ARG A 32 17.38 -1.14 3.59
CA ARG A 32 18.03 -2.44 3.45
C ARG A 32 17.43 -3.18 2.27
N LEU A 33 18.23 -4.04 1.64
CA LEU A 33 17.78 -4.86 0.51
C LEU A 33 16.51 -5.66 0.85
N GLN A 34 16.40 -6.17 2.07
CA GLN A 34 15.22 -6.89 2.57
C GLN A 34 13.93 -6.06 2.50
N GLU A 35 14.00 -4.80 2.91
CA GLU A 35 12.83 -3.89 2.93
C GLU A 35 12.41 -3.57 1.50
N LEU A 36 13.37 -3.40 0.59
CA LEU A 36 13.08 -3.13 -0.82
C LEU A 36 12.45 -4.33 -1.52
N VAL A 37 12.90 -5.55 -1.24
CA VAL A 37 12.28 -6.74 -1.85
C VAL A 37 10.89 -7.01 -1.27
N GLU A 38 10.64 -6.67 -0.01
CA GLU A 38 9.29 -6.72 0.57
C GLU A 38 8.33 -5.72 -0.11
N ILE A 39 8.79 -4.50 -0.41
CA ILE A 39 8.00 -3.50 -1.15
C ILE A 39 7.65 -4.01 -2.56
N LEU A 40 8.58 -4.74 -3.20
CA LEU A 40 8.39 -5.34 -4.51
C LEU A 40 7.67 -6.69 -4.46
N ASP A 41 7.34 -7.18 -3.26
CA ASP A 41 6.81 -8.51 -2.99
C ASP A 41 7.61 -9.63 -3.69
N ALA A 42 8.94 -9.51 -3.55
CA ALA A 42 9.96 -10.27 -4.27
C ALA A 42 10.91 -11.00 -3.31
N GLU A 43 10.51 -11.25 -2.05
CA GLU A 43 11.33 -11.90 -1.04
C GLU A 43 11.83 -13.29 -1.48
N GLU A 44 11.07 -14.01 -2.31
CA GLU A 44 11.46 -15.33 -2.86
C GLU A 44 12.70 -15.27 -3.76
N PHE A 45 13.00 -14.11 -4.34
CA PHE A 45 14.18 -13.87 -5.19
C PHE A 45 15.39 -13.38 -4.41
N LEU A 46 15.27 -13.25 -3.08
CA LEU A 46 16.36 -12.86 -2.20
C LEU A 46 17.04 -14.11 -1.63
N VAL A 47 18.32 -14.31 -1.94
CA VAL A 47 19.10 -15.47 -1.49
C VAL A 47 20.27 -15.06 -0.61
N ARG A 48 20.56 -15.90 0.38
CA ARG A 48 21.76 -15.75 1.22
C ARG A 48 22.96 -16.35 0.50
N VAL A 49 24.00 -15.54 0.34
CA VAL A 49 25.28 -15.94 -0.26
C VAL A 49 26.42 -15.69 0.72
N LYS A 50 27.60 -16.26 0.43
CA LYS A 50 28.79 -15.99 1.24
C LYS A 50 29.12 -14.50 1.16
N GLY A 51 28.97 -13.78 2.27
CA GLY A 51 29.23 -12.35 2.37
C GLY A 51 27.99 -11.44 2.38
N GLY A 52 26.78 -11.98 2.31
CA GLY A 52 25.57 -11.16 2.47
C GLY A 52 24.32 -11.73 1.80
N LEU A 53 23.42 -10.83 1.39
CA LEU A 53 22.23 -11.14 0.62
C LEU A 53 22.41 -10.71 -0.82
N GLN A 54 21.88 -11.51 -1.74
CA GLN A 54 21.88 -11.24 -3.16
C GLN A 54 20.46 -11.31 -3.70
N PHE A 55 20.07 -10.31 -4.47
CA PHE A 55 18.80 -10.31 -5.20
C PHE A 55 18.99 -10.92 -6.59
N LYS A 56 18.13 -11.87 -6.97
CA LYS A 56 18.16 -12.56 -8.26
C LYS A 56 17.40 -11.77 -9.32
N PHE A 57 17.96 -10.63 -9.73
CA PHE A 57 17.38 -9.70 -10.71
C PHE A 57 16.78 -10.38 -11.94
N LYS A 58 17.56 -11.23 -12.61
CA LYS A 58 17.15 -11.90 -13.84
C LYS A 58 15.97 -12.85 -13.63
N GLU A 59 15.91 -13.53 -12.49
CA GLU A 59 14.83 -14.46 -12.16
C GLU A 59 13.53 -13.69 -11.89
N TYR A 60 13.60 -12.60 -11.12
CA TYR A 60 12.44 -11.74 -10.87
C TYR A 60 11.93 -11.03 -12.13
N SER A 61 12.83 -10.47 -12.96
CA SER A 61 12.40 -9.85 -14.23
C SER A 61 11.79 -10.86 -15.20
N ASN A 62 12.26 -12.10 -15.19
CA ASN A 62 11.65 -13.17 -15.98
C ASN A 62 10.28 -13.56 -15.44
N SER A 63 10.09 -13.66 -14.13
CA SER A 63 8.79 -14.01 -13.55
C SER A 63 7.73 -12.95 -13.86
N LEU A 64 8.10 -11.67 -13.79
CA LEU A 64 7.24 -10.57 -14.24
C LEU A 64 6.91 -10.69 -15.72
N LEU A 65 7.90 -10.90 -16.60
CA LEU A 65 7.68 -11.02 -18.04
C LEU A 65 6.79 -12.23 -18.40
N GLU A 66 7.02 -13.39 -17.77
CA GLU A 66 6.21 -14.60 -17.96
C GLU A 66 4.76 -14.33 -17.59
N LYS A 67 4.53 -13.56 -16.52
CA LYS A 67 3.19 -13.09 -16.14
C LYS A 67 2.59 -12.16 -17.20
N GLU A 68 3.33 -11.17 -17.68
CA GLU A 68 2.86 -10.25 -18.74
C GLU A 68 2.44 -11.01 -20.01
N VAL A 69 3.21 -12.03 -20.40
CA VAL A 69 2.90 -12.88 -21.55
C VAL A 69 1.63 -13.71 -21.31
N LYS A 70 1.45 -14.23 -20.10
CA LYS A 70 0.29 -15.06 -19.75
C LYS A 70 -1.01 -14.25 -19.64
N THR A 71 -0.96 -13.05 -19.07
CA THR A 71 -2.15 -12.24 -18.79
C THR A 71 -2.43 -11.18 -19.85
N GLY A 72 -1.42 -10.81 -20.65
CA GLY A 72 -1.48 -9.67 -21.57
C GLY A 72 -1.38 -8.31 -20.86
N VAL A 73 -1.16 -8.27 -19.54
CA VAL A 73 -1.07 -7.04 -18.75
C VAL A 73 0.39 -6.73 -18.44
N LYS A 74 0.82 -5.49 -18.70
CA LYS A 74 2.17 -5.04 -18.36
C LYS A 74 2.30 -4.79 -16.86
N SER A 75 3.38 -5.28 -16.25
CA SER A 75 3.72 -5.01 -14.86
C SER A 75 4.15 -3.56 -14.68
N ILE A 76 3.50 -2.87 -13.75
CA ILE A 76 3.86 -1.52 -13.31
C ILE A 76 4.54 -1.62 -11.96
N LEU A 77 5.83 -1.28 -11.95
CA LEU A 77 6.64 -1.16 -10.73
C LEU A 77 6.51 0.26 -10.16
N PRO A 78 6.79 0.46 -8.85
CA PRO A 78 6.83 1.79 -8.27
C PRO A 78 7.75 2.72 -9.07
N THR A 79 7.32 3.97 -9.29
CA THR A 79 8.17 4.99 -9.90
C THR A 79 9.25 5.46 -8.93
N ASP A 80 8.94 5.44 -7.63
CA ASP A 80 9.82 5.85 -6.55
C ASP A 80 9.52 5.06 -5.27
N VAL A 81 10.53 4.92 -4.41
CA VAL A 81 10.40 4.35 -3.06
C VAL A 81 11.01 5.34 -2.06
N ILE A 82 10.18 5.90 -1.19
CA ILE A 82 10.59 6.94 -0.25
C ILE A 82 10.66 6.31 1.14
N ASN A 83 11.82 6.41 1.78
CA ASN A 83 11.99 5.98 3.16
C ASN A 83 11.82 7.18 4.08
N VAL A 84 10.85 7.12 4.99
CA VAL A 84 10.61 8.15 5.99
C VAL A 84 11.15 7.73 7.34
N ASP A 85 11.72 8.67 8.10
CA ASP A 85 12.40 8.40 9.37
C ASP A 85 11.43 8.19 10.56
N LYS A 86 10.21 7.71 10.29
CA LYS A 86 9.12 7.56 11.27
C LYS A 86 8.37 6.25 11.09
N VAL A 87 7.55 5.90 12.08
CA VAL A 87 6.61 4.78 11.96
C VAL A 87 5.36 5.26 11.22
N ILE A 88 4.99 4.55 10.17
CA ILE A 88 3.72 4.78 9.47
C ILE A 88 2.61 4.00 10.18
N ILE A 89 1.54 4.70 10.56
CA ILE A 89 0.41 4.19 11.35
C ILE A 89 0.90 3.59 12.67
N PRO A 90 1.18 4.40 13.71
CA PRO A 90 1.65 3.91 14.99
C PRO A 90 0.63 2.99 15.68
N SER A 91 1.14 2.12 16.55
CA SER A 91 0.31 1.24 17.37
C SER A 91 -0.38 2.01 18.48
N ARG A 92 -1.61 1.60 18.81
CA ARG A 92 -2.30 2.10 20.02
C ARG A 92 -1.59 1.54 21.26
N GLY A 93 -1.72 2.20 22.42
CA GLY A 93 -1.10 1.75 23.68
C GLY A 93 -1.40 0.31 24.15
N GLY A 94 -2.37 -0.39 23.54
CA GLY A 94 -2.65 -1.82 23.76
C GLY A 94 -2.08 -2.76 22.69
N GLU A 95 -1.52 -2.21 21.60
CA GLU A 95 -0.75 -2.92 20.58
C GLU A 95 0.77 -2.82 20.85
N ILE A 96 1.14 -2.56 22.10
CA ILE A 96 2.52 -2.52 22.57
C ILE A 96 2.79 -3.80 23.36
N LEU A 97 3.90 -4.49 23.07
CA LEU A 97 4.41 -5.65 23.81
C LEU A 97 4.60 -5.29 25.29
N THR A 98 3.57 -5.50 26.11
CA THR A 98 3.71 -5.47 27.57
C THR A 98 4.31 -6.80 28.00
N GLY A 99 5.56 -6.77 28.45
CA GLY A 99 6.37 -7.97 28.69
C GLY A 99 5.68 -9.06 29.51
N SER A 100 5.42 -10.18 28.86
CA SER A 100 5.31 -11.53 29.43
C SER A 100 5.70 -12.46 28.30
N GLY A 101 6.82 -13.18 28.44
CA GLY A 101 7.47 -13.97 27.39
C GLY A 101 6.69 -15.17 26.86
N GLU A 102 5.44 -14.99 26.46
CA GLU A 102 4.70 -15.92 25.63
C GLU A 102 5.09 -15.64 24.17
N GLU A 103 5.58 -16.68 23.50
CA GLU A 103 5.88 -16.66 22.08
C GLU A 103 4.61 -16.28 21.32
N LEU A 104 4.59 -15.06 20.77
CA LEU A 104 3.52 -14.61 19.89
C LEU A 104 3.38 -15.60 18.73
N GLU A 105 2.17 -16.11 18.50
CA GLU A 105 1.89 -16.87 17.28
C GLU A 105 2.31 -16.04 16.06
N GLU A 106 3.15 -16.63 15.21
CA GLU A 106 3.63 -15.97 14.00
C GLU A 106 2.44 -15.73 13.07
N LYS A 107 2.02 -14.47 12.93
CA LYS A 107 0.86 -14.11 12.12
C LYS A 107 1.13 -14.46 10.65
N LYS A 108 0.10 -14.96 9.97
CA LYS A 108 0.21 -15.29 8.54
C LYS A 108 0.44 -14.02 7.71
N ILE A 109 1.13 -14.20 6.59
CA ILE A 109 1.34 -13.15 5.60
C ILE A 109 0.34 -13.33 4.45
N ILE A 110 -0.44 -12.29 4.20
CA ILE A 110 -1.34 -12.15 3.06
C ILE A 110 -0.69 -11.13 2.11
N PRO A 111 -0.39 -11.48 0.84
CA PRO A 111 0.39 -10.64 -0.07
C PRO A 111 -0.45 -9.49 -0.66
N ARG A 112 -0.96 -8.60 0.20
CA ARG A 112 -1.82 -7.48 -0.18
C ARG A 112 -1.09 -6.46 -1.05
N THR A 113 0.20 -6.23 -0.79
CA THR A 113 1.09 -5.42 -1.64
C THR A 113 1.10 -5.97 -3.07
N ARG A 114 1.33 -7.28 -3.26
CA ARG A 114 1.24 -7.93 -4.58
C ARG A 114 -0.12 -7.71 -5.24
N TYR A 115 -1.19 -7.99 -4.51
CA TYR A 115 -2.55 -7.85 -5.05
C TYR A 115 -2.85 -6.40 -5.49
N LEU A 116 -2.40 -5.40 -4.73
CA LEU A 116 -2.54 -4.00 -5.10
C LEU A 116 -1.68 -3.66 -6.33
N MET A 117 -0.42 -4.10 -6.39
CA MET A 117 0.45 -3.88 -7.55
C MET A 117 -0.15 -4.47 -8.84
N GLU A 118 -0.78 -5.64 -8.74
CA GLU A 118 -1.51 -6.25 -9.85
C GLU A 118 -2.71 -5.43 -10.29
N VAL A 119 -3.53 -4.97 -9.35
CA VAL A 119 -4.68 -4.09 -9.65
C VAL A 119 -4.21 -2.80 -10.33
N LEU A 120 -3.14 -2.18 -9.84
CA LEU A 120 -2.59 -0.95 -10.45
C LEU A 120 -2.01 -1.21 -11.84
N SER A 121 -1.37 -2.37 -12.04
CA SER A 121 -0.89 -2.81 -13.36
C SER A 121 -2.03 -3.04 -14.35
N ASP A 122 -3.09 -3.73 -13.94
CA ASP A 122 -4.31 -3.96 -14.73
C ASP A 122 -4.97 -2.64 -15.15
N LEU A 123 -4.93 -1.63 -14.27
CA LEU A 123 -5.50 -0.31 -14.51
C LEU A 123 -4.56 0.64 -15.26
N GLY A 124 -3.29 0.26 -15.48
CA GLY A 124 -2.30 1.12 -16.12
C GLY A 124 -1.90 2.33 -15.27
N ILE A 125 -2.03 2.25 -13.93
CA ILE A 125 -1.83 3.38 -13.02
C ILE A 125 -0.42 3.35 -12.42
N GLU A 126 0.32 4.44 -12.59
CA GLU A 126 1.61 4.65 -11.95
C GLU A 126 1.45 5.08 -10.48
N TYR A 127 2.42 4.70 -9.65
CA TYR A 127 2.41 4.96 -8.21
C TYR A 127 3.83 5.03 -7.65
N SER A 128 4.00 5.70 -6.52
CA SER A 128 5.20 5.60 -5.67
C SER A 128 4.84 4.96 -4.33
N VAL A 129 5.83 4.46 -3.61
CA VAL A 129 5.64 3.83 -2.30
C VAL A 129 6.41 4.60 -1.23
N GLU A 130 5.76 4.96 -0.14
CA GLU A 130 6.43 5.39 1.09
C GLU A 130 6.46 4.25 2.10
N THR A 131 7.61 4.09 2.75
CA THR A 131 7.83 3.11 3.81
C THR A 131 8.48 3.79 5.01
N GLY A 132 8.25 3.23 6.20
CA GLY A 132 8.76 3.79 7.45
C GLY A 132 9.46 2.74 8.30
N LYS A 133 9.87 3.18 9.49
CA LYS A 133 10.42 2.31 10.52
C LYS A 133 9.34 1.39 11.11
N LEU A 134 9.79 0.23 11.57
CA LEU A 134 9.02 -0.61 12.48
C LEU A 134 9.48 -0.34 13.92
N ASP A 135 8.55 -0.02 14.81
CA ASP A 135 8.85 0.06 16.25
C ASP A 135 8.91 -1.36 16.82
N LYS A 136 10.00 -1.66 17.53
CA LYS A 136 10.27 -2.97 18.16
C LYS A 136 9.23 -3.35 19.20
N ASN A 137 8.50 -2.37 19.72
CA ASN A 137 7.49 -2.59 20.73
C ASN A 137 6.12 -2.94 20.14
N MET A 138 5.95 -2.93 18.81
CA MET A 138 4.68 -3.27 18.17
C MET A 138 4.44 -4.78 18.12
N PHE A 139 3.18 -5.20 18.24
CA PHE A 139 2.82 -6.62 17.99
C PHE A 139 2.97 -7.05 16.52
N ARG A 140 3.12 -6.10 15.60
CA ARG A 140 3.29 -6.40 14.18
C ARG A 140 4.77 -6.50 13.80
N SER A 141 5.05 -7.47 12.95
CA SER A 141 6.37 -7.76 12.37
C SER A 141 6.63 -6.98 11.07
N ARG A 142 5.59 -6.41 10.44
CA ARG A 142 5.66 -5.62 9.21
C ARG A 142 5.00 -4.26 9.38
N GLY A 143 5.63 -3.21 8.83
CA GLY A 143 5.11 -1.85 8.84
C GLY A 143 4.01 -1.63 7.78
N TYR A 144 3.21 -0.57 7.94
CA TYR A 144 2.38 -0.13 6.82
C TYR A 144 3.25 0.53 5.73
N GLN A 145 2.88 0.28 4.48
CA GLN A 145 3.39 0.96 3.29
C GLN A 145 2.30 1.87 2.75
N ILE A 146 2.67 3.03 2.21
CA ILE A 146 1.74 3.98 1.58
C ILE A 146 1.97 3.98 0.09
N PHE A 147 0.98 3.54 -0.67
CA PHE A 147 0.97 3.71 -2.13
C PHE A 147 0.39 5.08 -2.43
N VAL A 148 1.20 5.94 -3.01
CA VAL A 148 0.82 7.28 -3.43
C VAL A 148 0.44 7.23 -4.90
N ILE A 149 -0.80 7.61 -5.21
CA ILE A 149 -1.34 7.61 -6.58
C ILE A 149 -1.76 9.04 -6.94
N PRO A 150 -0.82 9.89 -7.41
CA PRO A 150 -1.09 11.31 -7.64
C PRO A 150 -2.21 11.57 -8.64
N GLU A 151 -2.23 10.83 -9.76
CA GLU A 151 -3.23 11.00 -10.83
C GLU A 151 -4.67 10.76 -10.33
N LYS A 152 -4.84 9.82 -9.39
CA LYS A 152 -6.13 9.50 -8.79
C LYS A 152 -6.39 10.23 -7.47
N LYS A 153 -5.42 11.03 -6.99
CA LYS A 153 -5.47 11.74 -5.71
C LYS A 153 -5.77 10.80 -4.52
N LYS A 154 -5.14 9.62 -4.50
CA LYS A 154 -5.35 8.58 -3.49
C LYS A 154 -4.08 8.23 -2.75
N LEU A 155 -4.26 7.91 -1.47
CA LEU A 155 -3.27 7.23 -0.64
C LEU A 155 -3.82 5.87 -0.23
N ILE A 156 -3.02 4.82 -0.34
CA ILE A 156 -3.42 3.48 0.04
C ILE A 156 -2.45 2.91 1.07
N PHE A 157 -2.94 2.69 2.28
CA PHE A 157 -2.18 2.11 3.38
C PHE A 157 -2.35 0.59 3.34
N VAL A 158 -1.23 -0.13 3.19
CA VAL A 158 -1.20 -1.59 3.05
C VAL A 158 -0.29 -2.20 4.11
N ASN A 159 -0.74 -3.29 4.73
CA ASN A 159 0.07 -4.14 5.59
C ASN A 159 -0.22 -5.61 5.28
N ASN A 160 0.81 -6.40 4.99
CA ASN A 160 0.67 -7.80 4.60
C ASN A 160 0.38 -8.76 5.76
N GLU A 161 0.52 -8.31 7.01
CA GLU A 161 0.29 -9.17 8.16
C GLU A 161 -1.23 -9.44 8.39
N GLU A 162 -1.56 -10.64 8.84
CA GLU A 162 -2.92 -11.06 9.17
C GLU A 162 -3.52 -10.18 10.29
N GLY A 163 -4.83 -9.92 10.21
CA GLY A 163 -5.54 -9.02 11.14
C GLY A 163 -5.53 -7.54 10.73
N HIS A 164 -4.73 -7.15 9.73
CA HIS A 164 -4.74 -5.79 9.19
C HIS A 164 -5.62 -5.64 7.95
N ALA A 165 -6.08 -4.40 7.70
CA ALA A 165 -6.92 -4.02 6.57
C ALA A 165 -6.17 -3.04 5.65
N THR A 166 -6.50 -3.08 4.36
CA THR A 166 -6.06 -2.03 3.43
C THR A 166 -6.99 -0.84 3.57
N ARG A 167 -6.43 0.37 3.66
CA ARG A 167 -7.20 1.61 3.77
C ARG A 167 -6.91 2.51 2.59
N ILE A 168 -7.94 2.93 1.89
CA ILE A 168 -7.85 3.81 0.74
C ILE A 168 -8.43 5.16 1.13
N VAL A 169 -7.61 6.21 1.09
CA VAL A 169 -8.05 7.58 1.33
C VAL A 169 -8.42 8.20 -0.01
N HIS A 170 -9.68 8.55 -0.18
CA HIS A 170 -10.27 9.06 -1.42
C HIS A 170 -10.19 10.59 -1.54
N GLY A 171 -10.05 11.29 -0.42
CA GLY A 171 -9.97 12.75 -0.39
C GLY A 171 -9.92 13.33 1.02
N PHE A 172 -9.57 14.61 1.08
CA PHE A 172 -9.37 15.43 2.27
C PHE A 172 -10.33 16.61 2.21
N ARG A 173 -10.96 16.94 3.34
CA ARG A 173 -11.62 18.23 3.54
C ARG A 173 -10.51 19.24 3.77
N ASP A 174 -10.43 20.22 2.88
CA ASP A 174 -9.49 21.32 2.99
C ASP A 174 -9.80 22.08 4.30
N PHE A 175 -8.78 22.28 5.15
CA PHE A 175 -8.94 23.02 6.42
C PHE A 175 -9.24 24.50 6.17
N ASP A 176 -8.94 24.99 4.97
CA ASP A 176 -9.44 26.24 4.42
C ASP A 176 -10.70 25.97 3.59
N GLN A 177 -11.75 26.78 3.76
CA GLN A 177 -13.12 26.59 3.26
C GLN A 177 -13.31 26.57 1.72
N ASN A 178 -12.28 26.23 0.95
CA ASN A 178 -12.36 25.99 -0.48
C ASN A 178 -12.19 24.50 -0.72
N ASP A 179 -13.19 23.83 -1.31
CA ASP A 179 -13.16 22.40 -1.67
C ASP A 179 -12.01 22.02 -2.65
N LYS A 180 -10.73 22.14 -2.27
CA LYS A 180 -9.61 21.65 -3.08
C LYS A 180 -9.34 20.21 -2.71
N PHE A 181 -10.26 19.34 -3.13
CA PHE A 181 -9.99 17.91 -3.17
C PHE A 181 -8.85 17.64 -4.15
N GLY A 182 -7.66 17.36 -3.62
CA GLY A 182 -6.66 16.55 -4.28
C GLY A 182 -5.50 17.31 -4.91
N VAL A 183 -4.68 17.91 -4.06
CA VAL A 183 -3.24 17.75 -4.20
C VAL A 183 -2.82 16.83 -3.08
N ILE A 184 -2.13 15.73 -3.39
CA ILE A 184 -1.47 14.94 -2.35
C ILE A 184 -0.19 15.72 -2.01
N GLU A 185 -0.29 16.56 -1.00
CA GLU A 185 0.85 17.30 -0.48
C GLU A 185 1.57 16.47 0.56
N LYS A 186 2.88 16.71 0.70
CA LYS A 186 3.71 16.00 1.67
C LYS A 186 3.15 16.12 3.09
N ASP A 187 2.67 17.29 3.46
CA ASP A 187 2.11 17.57 4.79
C ASP A 187 0.87 16.70 5.09
N ILE A 188 0.08 16.36 4.07
CA ILE A 188 -1.07 15.46 4.21
C ILE A 188 -0.61 14.02 4.44
N ILE A 189 0.37 13.56 3.67
CA ILE A 189 0.95 12.22 3.88
C ILE A 189 1.55 12.14 5.28
N ASP A 190 2.27 13.19 5.69
CA ASP A 190 2.89 13.27 7.01
C ASP A 190 1.84 13.20 8.13
N TYR A 191 0.80 14.04 8.05
CA TYR A 191 -0.33 14.03 9.00
C TYR A 191 -0.97 12.65 9.13
N LEU A 192 -1.38 12.04 8.01
CA LEU A 192 -2.08 10.75 8.05
C LEU A 192 -1.21 9.60 8.53
N SER A 193 0.08 9.65 8.24
CA SER A 193 1.03 8.61 8.66
C SER A 193 1.21 8.58 10.18
N ASP A 194 0.94 9.69 10.86
CA ASP A 194 1.09 9.81 12.31
C ASP A 194 -0.18 9.36 13.07
N LEU A 195 -1.30 9.19 12.36
CA LEU A 195 -2.55 8.66 12.93
C LEU A 195 -2.46 7.14 13.14
N ASN A 196 -2.93 6.65 14.28
CA ASN A 196 -3.16 5.22 14.44
C ASN A 196 -4.37 4.74 13.60
N VAL A 197 -4.57 3.42 13.52
CA VAL A 197 -5.65 2.83 12.69
C VAL A 197 -7.06 3.29 13.07
N ASP A 198 -7.33 3.54 14.36
CA ASP A 198 -8.64 3.98 14.83
C ASP A 198 -8.83 5.46 14.50
N GLU A 199 -7.80 6.28 14.70
CA GLU A 199 -7.79 7.70 14.35
C GLU A 199 -8.02 7.89 12.85
N LEU A 200 -7.31 7.12 12.01
CA LEU A 200 -7.48 7.16 10.57
C LEU A 200 -8.90 6.72 10.15
N ASP A 201 -9.46 5.68 10.78
CA ASP A 201 -10.82 5.19 10.48
C ASP A 201 -11.92 6.17 10.94
N LEU A 202 -11.63 7.06 11.91
CA LEU A 202 -12.59 7.98 12.54
C LEU A 202 -12.40 9.45 12.16
N ASP A 203 -11.33 9.79 11.43
CA ASP A 203 -11.02 11.18 11.07
C ASP A 203 -12.07 11.74 10.10
N GLU A 204 -12.87 12.70 10.59
CA GLU A 204 -13.94 13.35 9.83
C GLU A 204 -13.44 14.29 8.72
N SER A 205 -12.14 14.60 8.71
CA SER A 205 -11.49 15.38 7.65
C SER A 205 -11.17 14.55 6.42
N ILE A 206 -11.29 13.22 6.46
CA ILE A 206 -10.98 12.36 5.33
C ILE A 206 -12.12 11.41 4.96
N ILE A 207 -12.10 10.94 3.72
CA ILE A 207 -12.96 9.85 3.28
C ILE A 207 -12.08 8.62 3.08
N VAL A 208 -12.20 7.67 4.01
CA VAL A 208 -11.45 6.42 4.02
C VAL A 208 -12.35 5.23 3.75
N GLU A 209 -11.91 4.34 2.86
CA GLU A 209 -12.53 3.03 2.63
C GLU A 209 -11.62 1.94 3.21
N LYS A 210 -12.21 1.04 4.00
CA LYS A 210 -11.52 -0.05 4.67
C LYS A 210 -11.85 -1.38 4.00
N ILE A 211 -10.83 -2.07 3.49
CA ILE A 211 -10.96 -3.35 2.79
C ILE A 211 -10.24 -4.45 3.57
N ASN A 212 -11.04 -5.31 4.22
CA ASN A 212 -10.55 -6.52 4.88
C ASN A 212 -10.36 -7.65 3.86
N TYR A 213 -9.38 -8.53 4.09
CA TYR A 213 -9.16 -9.69 3.23
C TYR A 213 -10.29 -10.73 3.44
N PRO A 214 -11.07 -11.08 2.41
CA PRO A 214 -12.21 -11.98 2.54
C PRO A 214 -11.82 -13.47 2.55
N GLY A 215 -10.53 -13.80 2.44
CA GLY A 215 -10.07 -15.18 2.22
C GLY A 215 -10.02 -15.58 0.74
N ASN A 216 -10.39 -14.68 -0.17
CA ASN A 216 -10.38 -14.90 -1.62
C ASN A 216 -9.59 -13.78 -2.32
N GLU A 217 -8.60 -14.17 -3.12
CA GLU A 217 -7.72 -13.26 -3.85
C GLU A 217 -8.46 -12.40 -4.89
N GLU A 218 -9.27 -13.02 -5.74
CA GLU A 218 -9.97 -12.33 -6.83
C GLU A 218 -11.04 -11.36 -6.31
N GLU A 219 -11.79 -11.76 -5.28
CA GLU A 219 -12.74 -10.88 -4.60
C GLU A 219 -12.02 -9.67 -3.98
N TYR A 220 -10.85 -9.91 -3.37
CA TYR A 220 -10.06 -8.84 -2.77
C TYR A 220 -9.53 -7.85 -3.80
N LYS A 221 -8.97 -8.34 -4.91
CA LYS A 221 -8.52 -7.51 -6.03
C LYS A 221 -9.67 -6.72 -6.65
N GLN A 222 -10.84 -7.33 -6.81
CA GLN A 222 -12.02 -6.65 -7.35
C GLN A 222 -12.46 -5.50 -6.45
N LYS A 223 -12.53 -5.71 -5.12
CA LYS A 223 -12.83 -4.65 -4.15
C LYS A 223 -11.80 -3.50 -4.21
N MET A 224 -10.51 -3.82 -4.26
CA MET A 224 -9.46 -2.80 -4.41
C MET A 224 -9.60 -2.04 -5.74
N LYS A 225 -9.91 -2.73 -6.83
CA LYS A 225 -10.12 -2.11 -8.15
C LYS A 225 -11.28 -1.13 -8.13
N GLU A 226 -12.41 -1.51 -7.54
CA GLU A 226 -13.58 -0.64 -7.38
C GLU A 226 -13.25 0.60 -6.55
N ALA A 227 -12.55 0.43 -5.42
CA ALA A 227 -12.16 1.52 -4.55
C ALA A 227 -11.11 2.46 -5.18
N VAL A 228 -10.14 1.92 -5.93
CA VAL A 228 -9.15 2.71 -6.69
C VAL A 228 -9.82 3.51 -7.79
N LEU A 229 -10.82 2.95 -8.48
CA LEU A 229 -11.57 3.65 -9.53
C LEU A 229 -12.65 4.58 -9.01
N PHE A 230 -13.04 4.47 -7.73
CA PHE A 230 -14.05 5.33 -7.15
C PHE A 230 -13.63 6.81 -7.20
N VAL A 231 -14.47 7.62 -7.84
CA VAL A 231 -14.31 9.08 -7.93
C VAL A 231 -15.27 9.75 -6.96
N LEU A 232 -14.73 10.64 -6.11
CA LEU A 232 -15.57 11.49 -5.26
C LEU A 232 -16.36 12.49 -6.12
N THR A 233 -17.66 12.53 -5.90
CA THR A 233 -18.57 13.52 -6.50
C THR A 233 -19.13 14.42 -5.40
N LYS A 234 -19.58 15.65 -5.73
CA LYS A 234 -20.18 16.58 -4.75
C LYS A 234 -21.32 15.96 -3.93
N LYS A 235 -22.10 15.06 -4.55
CA LYS A 235 -23.18 14.32 -3.87
C LYS A 235 -22.66 13.32 -2.84
N ASN A 236 -21.49 12.74 -3.09
CA ASN A 236 -20.84 11.83 -2.14
C ASN A 236 -20.34 12.61 -0.93
N THR A 237 -19.75 13.80 -1.10
CA THR A 237 -19.26 14.64 0.00
C THR A 237 -20.36 15.14 0.94
N GLU A 238 -21.58 15.38 0.44
CA GLU A 238 -22.74 15.79 1.24
C GLU A 238 -23.28 14.65 2.13
N MET A 239 -23.25 13.39 1.65
CA MET A 239 -23.67 12.22 2.45
C MET A 239 -22.73 11.92 3.63
N PHE A 240 -21.50 12.42 3.59
CA PHE A 240 -20.52 12.30 4.67
C PHE A 240 -20.53 13.51 5.62
N ASP A 241 -21.48 14.46 5.50
CA ASP A 241 -21.62 15.58 6.46
C ASP A 241 -22.19 15.06 7.80
N PRO A 242 -21.43 15.13 8.92
CA PRO A 242 -21.91 14.70 10.25
C PRO A 242 -23.15 15.46 10.73
N LYS A 243 -23.46 16.62 10.13
CA LYS A 243 -24.63 17.44 10.51
C LYS A 243 -25.97 16.76 10.25
N GLU A 244 -26.06 15.81 9.33
CA GLU A 244 -27.31 15.05 9.12
C GLU A 244 -27.49 13.92 10.15
N LYS A 245 -26.42 13.33 10.68
CA LYS A 245 -26.52 12.30 11.74
C LYS A 245 -27.05 12.86 13.07
N LYS A 246 -26.93 14.18 13.33
CA LYS A 246 -27.47 14.82 14.55
C LYS A 246 -28.96 15.17 14.48
N LYS A 247 -29.61 15.16 13.29
CA LYS A 247 -31.04 15.43 13.19
C LYS A 247 -31.93 14.21 13.47
N GLY A 248 -31.37 12.99 13.50
CA GLY A 248 -32.12 11.75 13.71
C GLY A 248 -32.22 11.24 15.15
N LYS A 249 -31.59 11.89 16.15
CA LYS A 249 -31.56 11.39 17.55
C LYS A 249 -32.09 12.36 18.62
N CYS A 250 -32.77 13.45 18.25
CA CYS A 250 -33.42 14.38 19.19
C CYS A 250 -34.96 14.44 19.06
N GLY A 251 -35.60 13.31 18.72
CA GLY A 251 -37.05 13.19 18.71
C GLY A 251 -37.51 11.94 19.44
N ASN A 252 -37.40 11.93 20.77
CA ASN A 252 -38.33 11.27 21.70
C ASN A 252 -37.86 11.43 23.15
N MET A 253 -38.11 12.61 23.71
CA MET A 253 -38.29 12.81 25.16
C MET A 253 -39.29 13.95 25.37
N LYS A 254 -40.58 13.63 25.21
CA LYS A 254 -41.78 14.28 25.79
C LYS A 254 -42.92 13.28 25.55
N ASN A 255 -43.77 12.83 26.47
CA ASN A 255 -44.01 13.07 27.89
C ASN A 255 -44.41 11.73 28.53
#